data_AF-A0A847KJR9-F1
#
_entry.id   AF-A0A847KJR9-F1
#
_cell.length_a   1.000
_cell.length_b   1.000
_cell.length_c   1.000
_cell.angle_alpha   90.00
_cell.angle_beta   90.00
_cell.angle_gamma   90.00
#
_symmetry.space_group_name_H-M   'P 1'
#
loop_
_entity.id
_entity.type
_entity.pdbx_description
1 polymer ?
#
loop_
_entity_poly.entity_id
_entity_poly.type
_entity_poly.pdbx_seq_one_letter_code
_entity_poly.pdbx_strand_id
1 'polypeptide(L)' 'KTVCVEASEVYQMEQMDKLGMNVIPVPFRDAYAFGGGLHCATADVYREGGCEDYFPNQVEDPTLV' A
#
# COMPACT_ATOMS: atom_id res chain seq x y z
N LYS A 1 -6.20 4.52 -10.22
CA LYS A 1 -5.67 4.19 -8.87
C LYS A 1 -6.14 2.78 -8.56
N THR A 2 -5.22 1.85 -8.40
CA THR A 2 -5.54 0.42 -8.23
C THR A 2 -4.76 -0.11 -7.04
N VAL A 3 -5.38 -0.93 -6.21
CA VAL A 3 -4.76 -1.53 -5.02
C VAL A 3 -5.10 -3.02 -4.95
N CYS A 4 -4.10 -3.85 -4.69
CA CYS A 4 -4.31 -5.26 -4.36
C CYS A 4 -4.52 -5.39 -2.84
N VAL A 5 -5.58 -6.06 -2.43
CA VAL A 5 -5.91 -6.27 -1.01
C VAL A 5 -6.17 -7.75 -0.79
N GLU A 6 -5.79 -8.28 0.37
CA GLU A 6 -6.10 -9.67 0.68
C GLU A 6 -7.62 -9.88 0.76
N ALA A 7 -8.11 -10.95 0.15
CA ALA A 7 -9.53 -11.17 -0.12
C ALA A 7 -10.42 -11.29 1.14
N SER A 8 -9.87 -11.69 2.28
CA SER A 8 -10.61 -11.76 3.56
C SER A 8 -10.69 -10.42 4.31
N GLU A 9 -9.89 -9.42 3.93
CA GLU A 9 -9.84 -8.10 4.57
C GLU A 9 -10.94 -7.16 4.02
N VAL A 10 -12.20 -7.57 4.17
CA VAL A 10 -13.37 -6.93 3.54
C VAL A 10 -13.57 -5.46 3.94
N TYR A 11 -13.25 -5.09 5.19
CA TYR A 11 -13.37 -3.72 5.66
C TYR A 11 -12.29 -2.81 5.05
N GLN A 12 -11.09 -3.35 4.83
CA GLN A 12 -10.01 -2.61 4.17
C GLN A 12 -10.36 -2.38 2.69
N MET A 13 -10.94 -3.39 2.02
CA MET A 13 -11.44 -3.24 0.66
C MET A 13 -12.53 -2.16 0.57
N GLU A 14 -13.51 -2.15 1.49
CA GLU A 14 -14.56 -1.12 1.53
C GLU A 14 -13.97 0.29 1.76
N GLN A 15 -12.98 0.43 2.64
CA GLN A 15 -12.31 1.71 2.85
C GLN A 15 -11.59 2.20 1.58
N MET A 16 -10.87 1.32 0.90
CA MET A 16 -10.14 1.69 -0.33
C MET A 16 -11.08 2.04 -1.48
N ASP A 17 -12.21 1.36 -1.60
CA ASP A 17 -13.27 1.68 -2.55
C ASP A 17 -13.87 3.07 -2.27
N LYS A 18 -14.18 3.39 -1.01
CA LYS A 18 -14.64 4.74 -0.60
C LYS A 18 -13.63 5.85 -0.89
N LEU A 19 -12.34 5.54 -0.93
CA LEU A 19 -11.26 6.46 -1.33
C LEU A 19 -11.10 6.56 -2.86
N GLY A 20 -11.93 5.88 -3.65
CA GLY A 20 -11.94 5.91 -5.11
C GLY A 20 -10.85 5.05 -5.76
N MET A 21 -10.41 3.99 -5.09
CA MET A 21 -9.45 3.03 -5.66
C MET A 21 -10.18 1.84 -6.29
N ASN A 22 -9.68 1.35 -7.43
CA ASN A 22 -10.06 0.06 -7.97
C ASN A 22 -9.41 -1.06 -7.12
N VAL A 23 -10.20 -1.83 -6.39
CA VAL A 23 -9.72 -2.86 -5.46
C VAL A 23 -9.66 -4.22 -6.15
N ILE A 24 -8.48 -4.85 -6.13
CA ILE A 24 -8.26 -6.20 -6.64
C ILE A 24 -8.11 -7.16 -5.45
N PRO A 25 -9.08 -8.03 -5.17
CA PRO A 25 -8.95 -9.03 -4.11
C PRO A 25 -7.96 -10.13 -4.50
N VAL A 26 -7.08 -10.51 -3.58
CA VAL A 26 -6.09 -11.58 -3.77
C VAL A 26 -6.21 -12.60 -2.62
N PRO A 27 -6.46 -13.89 -2.89
CA PRO A 27 -6.52 -14.91 -1.84
C PRO A 27 -5.11 -15.24 -1.34
N PHE A 28 -4.61 -14.45 -0.40
CA PHE A 28 -3.21 -14.51 0.07
C PHE A 28 -3.05 -14.94 1.53
N ARG A 29 -4.15 -15.32 2.20
CA ARG A 29 -4.18 -15.66 3.63
C ARG A 29 -3.16 -16.72 4.03
N ASP A 30 -2.96 -17.75 3.21
CA ASP A 30 -2.07 -18.87 3.52
C ASP A 30 -0.59 -18.45 3.61
N ALA A 31 -0.22 -17.36 2.93
CA ALA A 31 1.14 -16.84 2.96
C ALA A 31 1.44 -15.99 4.21
N TYR A 32 0.42 -15.53 4.95
CA TYR A 32 0.60 -14.67 6.14
C TYR A 32 1.43 -15.36 7.24
N ALA A 33 1.32 -16.68 7.37
CA ALA A 33 2.09 -17.45 8.35
C ALA A 33 3.61 -17.34 8.15
N PHE A 34 4.06 -16.95 6.96
CA PHE A 34 5.48 -16.71 6.64
C PHE A 34 5.92 -15.27 6.95
N GLY A 35 5.07 -14.47 7.60
CA GLY A 35 5.43 -13.17 8.17
C GLY A 35 5.31 -11.98 7.21
N GLY A 36 4.53 -12.10 6.13
CA GLY A 36 4.41 -11.03 5.15
C GLY A 36 3.04 -10.95 4.46
N GLY A 37 2.64 -9.73 4.11
CA GLY A 37 1.53 -9.47 3.20
C GLY A 37 2.02 -9.30 1.76
N LEU A 38 1.15 -8.77 0.89
CA LEU A 38 1.45 -8.57 -0.53
C LEU A 38 2.71 -7.72 -0.76
N HIS A 39 2.87 -6.60 -0.04
CA HIS A 39 4.06 -5.74 -0.18
C HIS A 39 5.34 -6.47 0.23
N CYS A 40 5.32 -7.18 1.36
CA CYS A 40 6.46 -7.99 1.83
C CYS A 40 6.88 -9.08 0.84
N ALA A 41 5.91 -9.60 0.06
CA ALA A 41 6.12 -10.66 -0.91
C ALA A 41 6.52 -10.16 -2.31
N THR A 42 6.69 -8.85 -2.49
CA THR A 42 6.99 -8.24 -3.80
C THR A 42 8.16 -7.28 -3.73
N ALA A 43 8.86 -7.13 -4.84
CA ALA A 43 9.84 -6.07 -5.06
C ALA A 43 9.55 -5.42 -6.41
N ASP A 44 9.09 -4.18 -6.39
CA ASP A 44 8.81 -3.38 -7.57
C ASP A 44 10.11 -2.85 -8.17
N VAL A 45 10.56 -3.50 -9.25
CA VAL A 45 11.81 -3.13 -9.94
C VAL A 45 11.68 -1.92 -10.86
N TYR A 46 10.45 -1.56 -11.24
CA TYR A 46 10.18 -0.45 -12.15
C TYR A 46 8.77 0.12 -11.94
N ARG A 47 8.68 1.45 -11.98
CA ARG A 47 7.42 2.21 -12.05
C ARG A 47 7.60 3.39 -13.00
N GLU A 48 6.56 3.71 -13.76
CA GLU A 48 6.52 4.90 -14.60
C GLU A 48 6.38 6.16 -13.72
N GLY A 49 7.25 7.16 -13.90
CA GLY A 49 7.24 8.41 -13.15
C GLY A 49 8.58 9.14 -13.13
N GLY A 50 8.59 10.34 -12.56
CA GLY A 50 9.80 11.13 -12.25
C GLY A 50 10.22 10.98 -10.79
N CYS A 51 11.40 11.52 -10.45
CA CYS A 51 11.84 11.66 -9.07
C CYS A 51 11.28 12.96 -8.48
N GLU A 52 10.20 12.86 -7.70
CA GLU A 52 9.47 14.01 -7.14
C GLU A 52 9.68 14.14 -5.63
N ASP A 53 9.64 15.38 -5.11
CA ASP A 53 9.57 15.66 -3.66
C ASP A 53 8.12 15.89 -3.23
N TYR A 54 7.57 14.94 -2.48
CA TYR A 54 6.20 15.01 -1.95
C TYR A 54 6.10 15.72 -0.59
N PHE A 55 7.23 16.09 0.03
CA PHE A 55 7.29 16.78 1.34
C PHE A 55 8.21 18.02 1.27
N PRO A 56 7.89 19.02 0.44
CA PRO A 56 8.77 20.18 0.21
C PRO A 56 8.89 21.13 1.41
N ASN A 57 7.97 21.05 2.37
CA ASN A 57 7.96 21.89 3.57
C ASN A 57 8.39 21.04 4.77
N GLN A 58 9.68 21.09 5.12
CA GLN A 58 10.25 20.31 6.20
C GLN A 58 10.42 21.16 7.46
N VAL A 59 10.21 20.54 8.62
CA VAL A 59 10.59 21.14 9.91
C VAL A 59 12.07 20.91 10.17
N GLU A 60 12.71 21.82 10.91
CA GLU A 60 14.16 21.73 11.19
C GLU A 60 14.52 20.47 11.99
N ASP A 61 13.64 20.03 12.90
CA ASP A 61 13.78 18.78 13.64
C ASP A 61 12.46 17.99 13.64
N PRO A 62 12.35 16.88 12.87
CA PRO A 62 11.14 16.07 12.80
C PRO A 62 10.92 15.18 14.04
N THR A 63 11.83 15.18 15.02
CA THR A 63 11.72 14.39 16.25
C THR A 63 11.09 15.14 17.41
N LEU A 64 10.86 16.45 17.25
CA LEU A 64 10.28 17.34 18.27
C LEU A 64 8.78 17.65 18.05
N VAL A 65 8.15 17.02 17.07
CA VAL A 65 6.71 17.12 16.73
C VAL A 65 5.91 15.92 17.22
#